data_AF-A0A2G6QLP3-F1
#
_entry.id   AF-A0A2G6QLP3-F1
#
_cell.length_a   1.000
_cell.length_b   1.000
_cell.length_c   1.000
_cell.angle_alpha   90.00
_cell.angle_beta   90.00
_cell.angle_gamma   90.00
#
_symmetry.space_group_name_H-M   'P 1'
#
loop_
_entity.id
_entity.type
_entity.pdbx_description
1 polymer ?
#
loop_
_entity_poly.entity_id
_entity_poly.type
_entity_poly.pdbx_seq_one_letter_code
_entity_poly.pdbx_strand_id
1 'polypeptide(L)'
;MKKSLYLFNALLIFVLLTACTSVGAKSQDKFDELMALSKKIIEQESWVNSCIPGCAFTSNRPDEKTYWVDMGFKPGITAKTYKPITEKYIKEFRKITGKVSINPCVSWEFTKDISTIANKTKKAKDEALTKEAMSKVNLIQKNFNEKKYDIEYISTSYRLIIQKNTAKIIYMLYAPIDTKQATADLVNSAL
;
A
#
# COMPACT_ATOMS: atom_id res chain seq x y z
N MET A 1 7.51 29.96 -19.33
CA MET A 1 7.81 29.97 -17.88
C MET A 1 6.52 29.90 -17.09
N LYS A 2 6.17 28.75 -16.49
CA LYS A 2 5.19 28.65 -15.40
C LYS A 2 5.83 27.80 -14.30
N LYS A 3 6.03 28.43 -13.14
CA LYS A 3 6.69 27.88 -11.95
C LYS A 3 5.71 27.02 -11.15
N SER A 4 6.21 25.88 -10.69
CA SER A 4 6.01 25.25 -9.38
C SER A 4 4.59 25.07 -8.83
N LEU A 5 4.15 23.81 -8.73
CA LEU A 5 3.44 23.33 -7.54
C LEU A 5 4.22 22.13 -6.99
N TYR A 6 4.55 22.25 -5.72
CA TYR A 6 5.61 21.55 -5.02
C TYR A 6 5.26 20.11 -4.64
N LEU A 7 6.33 19.30 -4.60
CA LEU A 7 6.58 18.13 -3.74
C LEU A 7 5.40 17.66 -2.86
N PHE A 8 4.88 16.47 -3.18
CA PHE A 8 4.41 15.53 -2.16
C PHE A 8 5.40 14.36 -2.11
N ASN A 9 6.52 14.60 -1.42
CA ASN A 9 7.35 13.52 -0.89
C ASN A 9 6.55 12.87 0.24
N ALA A 10 5.89 11.75 -0.03
CA ALA A 10 5.44 10.85 1.02
C ALA A 10 6.04 9.48 0.73
N LEU A 11 7.24 9.28 1.28
CA LEU A 11 7.79 7.95 1.53
C LEU A 11 6.82 7.27 2.51
N LEU A 12 5.82 6.57 1.99
CA LEU A 12 4.83 5.86 2.80
C LEU A 12 5.47 4.56 3.31
N ILE A 13 6.34 4.69 4.31
CA ILE A 13 6.85 3.57 5.07
C ILE A 13 5.67 3.01 5.88
N PHE A 14 5.07 1.92 5.43
CA PHE A 14 4.21 1.08 6.27
C PHE A 14 5.10 0.33 7.27
N VAL A 15 5.50 1.04 8.32
CA VAL A 15 5.93 0.41 9.55
C VAL A 15 4.67 0.25 10.39
N LEU A 16 4.21 -0.99 10.52
CA LEU A 16 3.29 -1.40 11.57
C LEU A 16 4.00 -1.20 12.92
N LEU A 17 4.03 0.05 13.41
CA LEU A 17 4.38 0.36 14.79
C LEU A 17 3.08 0.69 15.53
N THR A 18 2.69 -0.28 16.35
CA THR A 18 1.89 -0.08 17.54
C THR A 18 2.45 1.06 18.38
N ALA A 19 1.85 2.25 18.28
CA ALA A 19 1.91 3.31 19.30
C ALA A 19 0.90 4.44 18.98
N CYS A 20 -0.40 4.15 19.04
CA CYS A 20 -1.39 5.21 19.24
C CYS A 20 -1.47 5.53 20.74
N THR A 21 -0.61 6.42 21.22
CA THR A 21 -0.80 7.02 22.55
C THR A 21 -1.95 8.03 22.49
N SER A 22 -3.04 7.67 23.18
CA SER A 22 -4.02 8.54 23.86
C SER A 22 -4.85 9.60 23.12
N VAL A 23 -4.92 9.62 21.77
CA VAL A 23 -5.86 10.51 21.06
C VAL A 23 -7.04 9.73 20.45
N GLY A 24 -8.01 9.40 21.31
CA GLY A 24 -9.40 9.08 20.96
C GLY A 24 -9.72 7.64 20.56
N ALA A 25 -10.16 6.82 21.51
CA ALA A 25 -10.67 5.46 21.31
C ALA A 25 -11.65 5.33 20.13
N LYS A 26 -12.61 6.28 20.00
CA LYS A 26 -13.57 6.34 18.90
C LYS A 26 -12.96 6.41 17.49
N SER A 27 -11.72 6.89 17.39
CA SER A 27 -11.04 7.04 16.11
C SER A 27 -10.23 5.80 15.71
N GLN A 28 -9.84 4.98 16.70
CA GLN A 28 -9.32 3.65 16.48
C GLN A 28 -10.47 2.72 16.02
N ASP A 29 -11.64 2.82 16.66
CA ASP A 29 -12.83 2.02 16.32
C ASP A 29 -13.21 2.12 14.84
N LYS A 30 -13.25 3.35 14.30
CA LYS A 30 -13.53 3.57 12.87
C LYS A 30 -12.48 2.97 11.96
N PHE A 31 -11.20 3.05 12.33
CA PHE A 31 -10.13 2.48 11.51
C PHE A 31 -10.20 0.96 11.49
N ASP A 32 -10.54 0.34 12.61
CA ASP A 32 -10.74 -1.11 12.70
C ASP A 32 -11.95 -1.56 11.86
N GLU A 33 -13.05 -0.78 11.86
CA GLU A 33 -14.19 -1.00 10.97
C GLU A 33 -13.81 -0.88 9.48
N LEU A 34 -13.00 0.13 9.11
CA LEU A 34 -12.47 0.28 7.75
C LEU A 34 -11.62 -0.93 7.33
N MET A 35 -10.76 -1.41 8.23
CA MET A 35 -9.92 -2.59 8.00
C MET A 35 -10.77 -3.86 7.82
N ALA A 36 -11.80 -4.05 8.63
CA ALA A 36 -12.72 -5.18 8.53
C ALA A 36 -13.48 -5.17 7.19
N LEU A 37 -14.01 -4.02 6.78
CA LEU A 37 -14.66 -3.87 5.48
C LEU A 37 -13.67 -4.12 4.33
N SER A 38 -12.45 -3.60 4.44
CA SER A 38 -11.39 -3.80 3.44
C SER A 38 -11.06 -5.28 3.23
N LYS A 39 -10.93 -6.04 4.33
CA LYS A 39 -10.73 -7.50 4.28
C LYS A 39 -11.89 -8.20 3.58
N LYS A 40 -13.13 -7.86 3.94
CA LYS A 40 -14.34 -8.42 3.31
C LYS A 40 -14.38 -8.14 1.81
N ILE A 41 -13.98 -6.94 1.36
CA ILE A 41 -13.92 -6.60 -0.07
C ILE A 41 -12.94 -7.52 -0.80
N ILE A 42 -11.74 -7.75 -0.25
CA ILE A 42 -10.74 -8.64 -0.85
C ILE A 42 -11.27 -10.07 -0.98
N GLU A 43 -12.05 -10.54 0.00
CA GLU A 43 -12.65 -11.89 -0.01
C GLU A 43 -13.81 -12.02 -1.00
N GLN A 44 -14.58 -10.94 -1.23
CA GLN A 44 -15.78 -10.96 -2.06
C GLN A 44 -15.54 -10.59 -3.53
N GLU A 45 -14.60 -9.68 -3.78
CA GLU A 45 -14.39 -9.11 -5.10
C GLU A 45 -13.15 -9.74 -5.73
N SER A 46 -13.38 -10.73 -6.60
CA SER A 46 -12.29 -11.51 -7.25
C SER A 46 -11.26 -10.66 -8.02
N TRP A 47 -11.60 -9.42 -8.37
CA TRP A 47 -10.73 -8.45 -9.04
C TRP A 47 -9.91 -7.57 -8.10
N VAL A 48 -10.26 -7.52 -6.82
CA VAL A 48 -9.54 -6.75 -5.79
C VAL A 48 -8.57 -7.70 -5.08
N ASN A 49 -7.28 -7.39 -5.11
CA ASN A 49 -6.24 -8.14 -4.40
C ASN A 49 -5.76 -7.41 -3.13
N SER A 50 -6.12 -6.13 -2.98
CA SER A 50 -5.70 -5.30 -1.86
C SER A 50 -6.67 -4.15 -1.65
N CYS A 51 -6.90 -3.79 -0.39
CA CYS A 51 -7.78 -2.70 0.00
C CYS A 51 -7.21 -2.14 1.30
N ILE A 52 -6.64 -0.94 1.25
CA ILE A 52 -5.84 -0.40 2.34
C ILE A 52 -6.43 0.95 2.75
N PRO A 53 -7.04 1.06 3.94
CA PRO A 53 -7.48 2.34 4.46
C PRO A 53 -6.30 3.15 4.98
N GLY A 54 -6.37 4.45 4.80
CA GLY A 54 -5.44 5.44 5.31
C GLY A 54 -6.15 6.60 5.99
N CYS A 55 -5.44 7.29 6.87
CA CYS A 55 -5.92 8.45 7.62
C CYS A 55 -4.78 9.46 7.77
N ALA A 56 -5.09 10.73 7.51
CA ALA A 56 -4.18 11.85 7.76
C ALA A 56 -4.89 12.92 8.58
N PHE A 57 -4.13 13.52 9.49
CA PHE A 57 -4.54 14.74 10.17
C PHE A 57 -4.27 15.91 9.24
N THR A 58 -5.23 16.82 9.11
CA THR A 58 -4.93 18.09 8.45
C THR A 58 -4.15 18.95 9.44
N SER A 59 -2.99 19.48 9.01
CA SER A 59 -2.07 20.26 9.88
C SER A 59 -2.73 21.47 10.53
N ASN A 60 -3.79 21.99 9.90
CA ASN A 60 -4.48 23.21 10.32
C ASN A 60 -5.79 22.93 11.08
N ARG A 61 -6.23 21.66 11.15
CA ARG A 61 -7.43 21.20 11.86
C ARG A 61 -7.19 19.79 12.39
N PRO A 62 -6.52 19.65 13.55
CA PRO A 62 -6.14 18.34 14.10
C PRO A 62 -7.35 17.48 14.50
N ASP A 63 -8.54 18.08 14.57
CA ASP A 63 -9.84 17.45 14.76
C ASP A 63 -10.47 16.92 13.46
N GLU A 64 -10.06 17.44 12.29
CA GLU A 64 -10.52 16.97 10.99
C GLU A 64 -9.57 15.91 10.41
N LYS A 65 -10.02 14.66 10.45
CA LYS A 65 -9.35 13.53 9.79
C LYS A 65 -9.82 13.38 8.35
N THR A 66 -8.88 13.26 7.43
CA THR A 66 -9.16 12.84 6.05
C THR A 66 -8.87 11.36 5.93
N TYR A 67 -9.89 10.59 5.58
CA TYR A 67 -9.78 9.16 5.29
C TYR A 67 -9.69 8.94 3.78
N TRP A 68 -8.87 7.98 3.37
CA TRP A 68 -8.85 7.46 2.02
C TRP A 68 -8.73 5.94 2.05
N VAL A 69 -9.00 5.30 0.92
CA VAL A 69 -8.77 3.87 0.72
C VAL A 69 -8.08 3.69 -0.63
N ASP A 70 -6.93 3.03 -0.62
CA ASP A 70 -6.30 2.56 -1.84
C ASP A 70 -6.88 1.17 -2.16
N MET A 71 -7.69 1.09 -3.22
CA MET A 71 -8.33 -0.14 -3.66
C MET A 71 -7.55 -0.69 -4.85
N GLY A 72 -6.70 -1.68 -4.58
CA GLY A 72 -5.85 -2.32 -5.57
C GLY A 72 -6.57 -3.43 -6.31
N PHE A 73 -6.58 -3.29 -7.63
CA PHE A 73 -7.14 -4.23 -8.58
C PHE A 73 -6.05 -5.05 -9.26
N LYS A 74 -6.41 -6.24 -9.72
CA LYS A 74 -5.53 -7.09 -10.52
C LYS A 74 -5.15 -6.41 -11.86
N PRO A 75 -3.98 -6.74 -12.43
CA PRO A 75 -3.56 -6.21 -13.72
C PRO A 75 -4.54 -6.55 -14.85
N GLY A 76 -4.67 -5.65 -15.84
CA GLY A 76 -5.60 -5.80 -16.96
C GLY A 76 -7.06 -5.49 -16.63
N ILE A 77 -7.34 -4.93 -15.44
CA ILE A 77 -8.67 -4.49 -15.05
C ILE A 77 -9.18 -3.38 -15.98
N THR A 78 -10.49 -3.39 -16.27
CA THR A 78 -11.12 -2.36 -17.11
C THR A 78 -11.97 -1.40 -16.28
N ALA A 79 -12.21 -0.19 -16.81
CA ALA A 79 -13.13 0.78 -16.22
C ALA A 79 -14.55 0.24 -16.03
N LYS A 80 -15.01 -0.65 -16.92
CA LYS A 80 -16.32 -1.30 -16.79
C LYS A 80 -16.39 -2.23 -15.58
N THR A 81 -15.24 -2.74 -15.13
CA THR A 81 -15.15 -3.65 -13.99
C THR A 81 -14.88 -2.91 -12.68
N TYR A 82 -13.89 -2.01 -12.63
CA TYR A 82 -13.51 -1.40 -11.35
C TYR A 82 -14.49 -0.30 -10.91
N LYS A 83 -15.06 0.49 -11.83
CA LYS A 83 -15.93 1.62 -11.45
C LYS A 83 -17.15 1.18 -10.63
N PRO A 84 -17.94 0.16 -11.05
CA PRO A 84 -19.07 -0.31 -10.25
C PRO A 84 -18.68 -0.78 -8.84
N ILE A 85 -17.53 -1.47 -8.71
CA ILE A 85 -17.01 -1.93 -7.43
C ILE A 85 -16.66 -0.73 -6.55
N THR A 86 -15.93 0.26 -7.08
CA THR A 86 -15.60 1.48 -6.31
C THR A 86 -16.84 2.26 -5.88
N GLU A 87 -17.85 2.39 -6.75
CA GLU A 87 -19.10 3.10 -6.47
C GLU A 87 -19.97 2.39 -5.42
N LYS A 88 -19.97 1.06 -5.43
CA LYS A 88 -20.60 0.23 -4.39
C LYS A 88 -19.94 0.50 -3.04
N TYR A 89 -18.62 0.34 -2.96
CA TYR A 89 -17.92 0.36 -1.67
C TYR A 89 -17.63 1.75 -1.14
N ILE A 90 -17.57 2.80 -1.97
CA ILE A 90 -17.44 4.17 -1.45
C ILE A 90 -18.66 4.55 -0.59
N LYS A 91 -19.85 4.05 -0.93
CA LYS A 91 -21.05 4.24 -0.10
C LYS A 91 -20.94 3.50 1.23
N GLU A 92 -20.37 2.29 1.24
CA GLU A 92 -20.16 1.53 2.47
C GLU A 92 -19.11 2.18 3.38
N PHE A 93 -17.97 2.59 2.83
CA PHE A 93 -16.95 3.30 3.59
C PHE A 93 -17.47 4.64 4.17
N ARG A 94 -18.28 5.38 3.41
CA ARG A 94 -18.89 6.63 3.90
C ARG A 94 -19.86 6.42 5.07
N LYS A 95 -20.44 5.22 5.25
CA LYS A 95 -21.25 4.93 6.45
C LYS A 95 -20.41 4.91 7.73
N ILE A 96 -19.13 4.54 7.63
CA ILE A 96 -18.20 4.45 8.77
C ILE A 96 -17.63 5.84 9.11
N THR A 97 -17.09 6.54 8.09
CA THR A 97 -16.31 7.76 8.31
C THR A 97 -17.05 9.05 7.97
N GLY A 98 -18.20 8.98 7.30
CA GLY A 98 -18.91 10.13 6.72
C GLY A 98 -18.26 10.64 5.43
N LYS A 99 -16.94 10.84 5.44
CA LYS A 99 -16.15 11.29 4.30
C LYS A 99 -14.95 10.38 4.07
N VAL A 100 -14.81 9.89 2.84
CA VAL A 100 -13.70 9.05 2.38
C VAL A 100 -13.58 9.16 0.86
N SER A 101 -12.36 9.12 0.36
CA SER A 101 -12.05 8.91 -1.06
C SER A 101 -11.61 7.47 -1.28
N ILE A 102 -11.96 6.90 -2.44
CA ILE A 102 -11.34 5.66 -2.92
C ILE A 102 -10.42 6.05 -4.06
N ASN A 103 -9.17 5.61 -3.97
CA ASN A 103 -8.18 5.70 -5.02
C ASN A 103 -8.10 4.32 -5.68
N PRO A 104 -8.79 4.09 -6.83
CA PRO A 104 -8.60 2.86 -7.57
C PRO A 104 -7.17 2.83 -8.12
N CYS A 105 -6.46 1.75 -7.85
CA CYS A 105 -5.11 1.52 -8.34
C CYS A 105 -4.99 0.11 -8.90
N VAL A 106 -4.00 -0.12 -9.74
CA VAL A 106 -3.57 -1.48 -10.04
C VAL A 106 -2.51 -1.86 -9.01
N SER A 107 -2.50 -3.13 -8.61
CA SER A 107 -1.44 -3.61 -7.74
C SER A 107 -0.93 -4.99 -8.10
N TRP A 108 0.34 -5.20 -7.76
CA TRP A 108 1.07 -6.43 -7.97
C TRP A 108 1.71 -6.89 -6.66
N GLU A 109 1.78 -8.21 -6.49
CA GLU A 109 2.54 -8.83 -5.42
C GLU A 109 3.73 -9.60 -6.02
N PHE A 110 4.93 -9.33 -5.52
CA PHE A 110 6.15 -10.01 -5.93
C PHE A 110 6.77 -10.72 -4.73
N THR A 111 7.04 -12.01 -4.86
CA THR A 111 7.57 -12.83 -3.76
C THR A 111 9.03 -13.18 -4.00
N LYS A 112 9.87 -12.98 -2.99
CA LYS A 112 11.28 -13.36 -2.97
C LYS A 112 11.57 -14.28 -1.79
N ASP A 113 11.97 -15.52 -2.08
CA ASP A 113 12.42 -16.47 -1.06
C ASP A 113 13.85 -16.15 -0.60
N ILE A 114 14.08 -16.20 0.71
CA ILE A 114 15.38 -15.91 1.34
C ILE A 114 15.87 -17.15 2.08
N SER A 115 16.77 -17.90 1.44
CA SER A 115 17.33 -19.15 1.97
C SER A 115 18.49 -18.95 2.95
N THR A 116 19.15 -17.79 2.93
CA THR A 116 20.41 -17.53 3.65
C THR A 116 20.27 -17.21 5.14
N ILE A 117 19.07 -17.36 5.71
CA ILE A 117 18.79 -16.97 7.11
C ILE A 117 18.27 -18.10 7.99
N ALA A 118 18.30 -19.36 7.53
CA ALA A 118 17.75 -20.52 8.25
C ALA A 118 18.29 -20.65 9.68
N ASN A 119 19.60 -20.46 9.88
CA ASN A 119 20.29 -20.70 11.16
C ASN A 119 20.36 -19.47 12.09
N LYS A 120 19.60 -18.41 11.81
CA LYS A 120 19.59 -17.19 12.63
C LYS A 120 18.47 -17.20 13.68
N THR A 121 18.62 -16.42 14.76
CA THR A 121 17.53 -16.15 15.70
C THR A 121 16.40 -15.38 14.99
N LYS A 122 15.16 -15.43 15.50
CA LYS A 122 14.02 -14.70 14.92
C LYS A 122 14.34 -13.21 14.72
N LYS A 123 14.85 -12.53 15.75
CA LYS A 123 15.23 -11.11 15.70
C LYS A 123 16.28 -10.83 14.61
N ALA A 124 17.30 -11.67 14.50
CA ALA A 124 18.32 -11.50 13.46
C ALA A 124 17.79 -11.78 12.04
N LYS A 125 16.76 -12.64 11.90
CA LYS A 125 16.03 -12.80 10.62
C LYS A 125 15.22 -11.54 10.31
N ASP A 126 14.45 -11.04 11.26
CA ASP A 126 13.64 -9.81 11.12
C ASP A 126 14.51 -8.62 10.66
N GLU A 127 15.62 -8.35 11.34
CA GLU A 127 16.52 -7.23 11.02
C GLU A 127 17.15 -7.37 9.62
N ALA A 128 17.64 -8.57 9.27
CA ALA A 128 18.26 -8.81 7.97
C ALA A 128 17.26 -8.68 6.82
N LEU A 129 16.06 -9.23 6.97
CA LEU A 129 14.99 -9.15 5.97
C LEU A 129 14.45 -7.73 5.82
N THR A 130 14.27 -7.01 6.93
CA THR A 130 13.87 -5.60 6.91
C THR A 130 14.88 -4.76 6.15
N LYS A 131 16.19 -4.97 6.39
CA LYS A 131 17.26 -4.28 5.68
C LYS A 131 17.24 -4.58 4.18
N GLU A 132 17.12 -5.86 3.81
CA GLU A 132 16.99 -6.27 2.40
C GLU A 132 15.76 -5.61 1.75
N ALA A 133 14.59 -5.73 2.36
CA ALA A 133 13.35 -5.17 1.85
C ALA A 133 13.41 -3.66 1.67
N MET A 134 13.89 -2.93 2.67
CA MET A 134 14.08 -1.48 2.60
C MET A 134 15.08 -1.08 1.53
N SER A 135 16.17 -1.84 1.33
CA SER A 135 17.14 -1.53 0.27
C SER A 135 16.50 -1.56 -1.12
N LYS A 136 15.59 -2.51 -1.37
CA LYS A 136 14.86 -2.66 -2.63
C LYS A 136 13.79 -1.60 -2.80
N VAL A 137 13.02 -1.29 -1.76
CA VAL A 137 12.08 -0.15 -1.75
C VAL A 137 12.80 1.17 -2.07
N ASN A 138 13.95 1.41 -1.44
CA ASN A 138 14.74 2.62 -1.68
C ASN A 138 15.28 2.68 -3.13
N LEU A 139 15.70 1.54 -3.69
CA LEU A 139 16.11 1.48 -5.10
C LEU A 139 14.96 1.79 -6.04
N ILE A 140 13.76 1.27 -5.78
CA ILE A 140 12.57 1.58 -6.59
C ILE A 140 12.24 3.06 -6.50
N GLN A 141 12.23 3.64 -5.30
CA GLN A 141 11.97 5.08 -5.12
C GLN A 141 13.01 5.94 -5.84
N LYS A 142 14.29 5.56 -5.78
CA LYS A 142 15.36 6.22 -6.53
C LYS A 142 15.11 6.14 -8.03
N ASN A 143 14.84 4.96 -8.56
CA ASN A 143 14.56 4.76 -9.98
C ASN A 143 13.32 5.54 -10.46
N PHE A 144 12.29 5.64 -9.62
CA PHE A 144 11.12 6.47 -9.88
C PHE A 144 11.48 7.96 -9.95
N ASN A 145 12.25 8.47 -8.97
CA ASN A 145 12.72 9.85 -8.95
C ASN A 145 13.62 10.18 -10.16
N GLU A 146 14.37 9.19 -10.65
CA GLU A 146 15.17 9.25 -11.88
C GLU A 146 14.35 9.04 -13.17
N LYS A 147 13.02 8.93 -13.06
CA LYS A 147 12.07 8.74 -14.18
C LYS A 147 12.35 7.51 -15.04
N LYS A 148 12.83 6.42 -14.42
CA LYS A 148 13.03 5.14 -15.11
C LYS A 148 11.74 4.36 -15.35
N TYR A 149 10.65 4.76 -14.71
CA TYR A 149 9.33 4.15 -14.87
C TYR A 149 8.39 5.15 -15.52
N ASP A 150 7.65 4.70 -16.52
CA ASP A 150 6.62 5.49 -17.22
C ASP A 150 5.30 5.44 -16.42
N ILE A 151 5.30 6.10 -15.26
CA ILE A 151 4.15 6.22 -14.33
C ILE A 151 4.19 7.54 -13.57
N GLU A 152 3.00 8.05 -13.23
CA GLU A 152 2.85 9.33 -12.52
C GLU A 152 3.15 9.23 -11.02
N TYR A 153 2.82 8.08 -10.42
CA TYR A 153 3.15 7.77 -9.04
C TYR A 153 3.38 6.27 -8.87
N ILE A 154 4.11 5.95 -7.81
CA ILE A 154 4.33 4.58 -7.37
C ILE A 154 4.25 4.56 -5.85
N SER A 155 3.60 3.55 -5.30
CA SER A 155 3.70 3.22 -3.89
C SER A 155 4.17 1.78 -3.76
N THR A 156 5.16 1.57 -2.90
CA THR A 156 5.71 0.24 -2.62
C THR A 156 5.73 -0.01 -1.14
N SER A 157 5.28 -1.20 -0.73
CA SER A 157 5.39 -1.70 0.63
C SER A 157 5.85 -3.15 0.60
N TYR A 158 6.14 -3.72 1.77
CA TYR A 158 6.50 -5.13 1.87
C TYR A 158 5.96 -5.78 3.13
N ARG A 159 5.83 -7.10 3.09
CA ARG A 159 5.51 -7.97 4.22
C ARG A 159 6.58 -9.05 4.35
N LEU A 160 6.93 -9.36 5.59
CA LEU A 160 7.88 -10.41 5.91
C LEU A 160 7.12 -11.64 6.38
N ILE A 161 7.44 -12.80 5.81
CA ILE A 161 6.99 -14.10 6.32
C ILE A 161 8.21 -14.83 6.82
N ILE A 162 8.27 -15.08 8.13
CA ILE A 162 9.38 -15.78 8.77
C ILE A 162 8.85 -17.03 9.45
N GLN A 163 9.35 -18.18 9.02
CA GLN A 163 9.12 -19.47 9.64
C GLN A 163 10.45 -20.06 10.13
N LYS A 164 10.39 -21.22 10.79
CA LYS A 164 11.57 -21.85 11.40
C LYS A 164 12.71 -22.02 10.39
N ASN A 165 12.41 -22.50 9.19
CA ASN A 165 13.40 -22.86 8.17
C ASN A 165 13.27 -22.08 6.86
N THR A 166 12.26 -21.21 6.73
CA THR A 166 11.98 -20.46 5.51
C THR A 166 11.72 -19.01 5.84
N ALA A 167 12.09 -18.13 4.91
CA ALA A 167 11.74 -16.72 4.97
C ALA A 167 11.40 -16.21 3.58
N LYS A 168 10.42 -15.32 3.52
CA LYS A 168 9.96 -14.69 2.28
C LYS A 168 9.75 -13.20 2.50
N ILE A 169 10.06 -12.42 1.47
CA ILE A 169 9.67 -11.02 1.36
C ILE A 169 8.59 -10.96 0.28
N ILE A 170 7.44 -10.39 0.62
CA ILE A 170 6.38 -10.09 -0.34
C ILE A 170 6.39 -8.57 -0.54
N TYR A 171 6.78 -8.12 -1.72
CA TYR A 171 6.67 -6.73 -2.12
C TYR A 171 5.30 -6.48 -2.73
N MET A 172 4.67 -5.37 -2.34
CA MET A 172 3.39 -4.93 -2.87
C MET A 172 3.62 -3.61 -3.60
N LEU A 173 3.24 -3.58 -4.88
CA LEU A 173 3.35 -2.43 -5.76
C LEU A 173 1.96 -1.88 -6.04
N TYR A 174 1.77 -0.57 -5.91
CA TYR A 174 0.54 0.14 -6.26
C TYR A 174 0.86 1.28 -7.23
N ALA A 175 0.06 1.39 -8.29
CA ALA A 175 0.27 2.38 -9.35
C ALA A 175 -1.09 2.85 -9.93
N PRO A 176 -1.13 3.93 -10.74
CA PRO A 176 -2.33 4.34 -11.47
C PRO A 176 -3.00 3.17 -12.20
N ILE A 177 -4.34 3.12 -12.20
CA ILE A 177 -5.13 1.98 -12.72
C ILE A 177 -4.83 1.59 -14.18
N ASP A 178 -4.32 2.53 -14.97
CA ASP A 178 -3.94 2.40 -16.37
C ASP A 178 -2.46 2.03 -16.59
N THR A 179 -1.70 1.83 -15.51
CA THR A 179 -0.31 1.42 -15.56
C THR A 179 -0.17 0.07 -16.28
N LYS A 180 0.71 0.04 -17.28
CA LYS A 180 0.98 -1.15 -18.09
C LYS A 180 1.78 -2.19 -17.31
N GLN A 181 1.57 -3.47 -17.63
CA GLN A 181 2.33 -4.59 -17.06
C GLN A 181 3.85 -4.41 -17.25
N ALA A 182 4.29 -3.87 -18.39
CA ALA A 182 5.71 -3.61 -18.65
C ALA A 182 6.37 -2.72 -17.59
N THR A 183 5.66 -1.75 -17.03
CA THR A 183 6.20 -0.93 -15.93
C THR A 183 6.35 -1.75 -14.65
N ALA A 184 5.39 -2.62 -14.36
CA ALA A 184 5.49 -3.52 -13.22
C ALA A 184 6.65 -4.52 -13.37
N ASP A 185 6.90 -5.00 -14.59
CA ASP A 185 8.03 -5.88 -14.89
C ASP A 185 9.38 -5.17 -14.69
N LEU A 186 9.47 -3.89 -15.08
CA LEU A 186 10.64 -3.05 -14.81
C LEU A 186 10.86 -2.87 -13.31
N VAL A 187 9.80 -2.61 -12.53
CA VAL A 187 9.90 -2.52 -11.06
C VAL A 187 10.34 -3.85 -10.46
N ASN A 188 9.77 -4.96 -10.92
CA ASN A 188 10.13 -6.31 -10.47
C ASN A 188 11.61 -6.63 -10.72
N SER A 189 12.18 -6.15 -11.83
CA SER A 189 13.61 -6.33 -12.11
C SER A 189 14.54 -5.65 -11.09
N ALA A 190 14.03 -4.68 -10.31
CA ALA A 190 14.77 -4.02 -9.25
C ALA A 190 14.70 -4.75 -7.88
N LEU A 191 13.77 -5.70 -7.70
CA LEU A 191 13.56 -6.49 -6.47
C LEU A 191 14.57 -7.64 -6.32
#